data_AF-A0A482F4X1-F1
#
_entry.id   AF-A0A482F4X1-F1
#
_cell.length_a   1.000
_cell.length_b   1.000
_cell.length_c   1.000
_cell.angle_alpha   90.00
_cell.angle_beta   90.00
_cell.angle_gamma   90.00
#
_symmetry.space_group_name_H-M   'P 1'
#
loop_
_entity.id
_entity.type
_entity.pdbx_description
1 polymer ?
#
loop_
_entity_poly.entity_id
_entity_poly.type
_entity_poly.pdbx_seq_one_letter_code
_entity_poly.pdbx_strand_id
1 'polypeptide(L)' 'MGLPLLVSVSRKSFLGATVGLPVKDLGPASLAAELHAIGNGADYVRTHAPGDLRSAITFSETLAKFRSRDARDRGLDHA' A
#
# COMPACT_ATOMS: atom_id res chain seq x y z
N MET A 1 -4.77 20.14 -4.76
CA MET A 1 -4.00 20.42 -3.52
C MET A 1 -2.54 20.18 -3.84
N GLY A 2 -1.65 21.16 -3.65
CA GLY A 2 -0.25 21.13 -4.11
C GLY A 2 0.77 21.03 -2.96
N LEU A 3 0.38 20.37 -1.87
CA LEU A 3 1.22 20.17 -0.69
C LEU A 3 1.43 18.68 -0.46
N PRO A 4 2.56 18.27 0.14
CA PRO A 4 2.80 16.87 0.47
C PRO A 4 1.76 16.31 1.45
N LEU A 5 1.35 15.06 1.24
CA LEU A 5 0.39 14.33 2.06
C LEU A 5 1.09 13.27 2.93
N LEU A 6 0.89 13.34 4.25
CA LEU A 6 1.29 12.28 5.18
C LEU A 6 0.08 11.49 5.66
N VAL A 7 0.16 10.15 5.58
CA VAL A 7 -0.86 9.22 6.06
C VAL A 7 -0.35 8.39 7.24
N SER A 8 -1.15 8.23 8.30
CA SER A 8 -0.82 7.38 9.44
C SER A 8 -2.00 6.52 9.89
N VAL A 9 -2.18 5.40 9.20
CA VAL A 9 -3.27 4.43 9.44
C VAL A 9 -2.83 3.20 10.25
N SER A 10 -1.53 3.02 10.42
CA SER A 10 -0.93 1.88 11.11
C SER A 10 -1.53 1.62 12.49
N ARG A 11 -2.10 0.42 12.69
CA ARG A 11 -2.72 -0.08 13.93
C ARG A 11 -3.82 0.80 14.53
N LYS A 12 -4.48 1.63 13.71
CA LYS A 12 -5.58 2.48 14.18
C LYS A 12 -6.85 1.68 14.42
N SER A 13 -7.66 2.12 15.40
CA SER A 13 -8.86 1.41 15.85
C SER A 13 -9.91 1.20 14.76
N PHE A 14 -10.03 2.10 13.79
CA PHE A 14 -10.97 1.94 12.68
C PHE A 14 -10.67 0.69 11.84
N LEU A 15 -9.40 0.33 11.67
CA LEU A 15 -9.02 -0.91 10.97
C LEU A 15 -9.53 -2.12 11.75
N GLY A 16 -9.35 -2.11 13.07
CA GLY A 16 -9.86 -3.18 13.94
C GLY A 16 -11.37 -3.30 13.93
N ALA A 17 -12.09 -2.17 13.89
CA ALA A 17 -13.53 -2.16 13.72
C ALA A 17 -13.97 -2.75 12.36
N THR A 18 -13.23 -2.47 11.28
CA THR A 18 -13.53 -2.99 9.94
C THR A 18 -13.31 -4.50 9.81
N VAL A 19 -12.23 -5.04 10.38
CA VAL A 19 -11.85 -6.45 10.20
C VAL A 19 -12.18 -7.35 11.40
N GLY A 20 -12.71 -6.80 12.50
CA GLY A 20 -13.08 -7.55 13.70
C GLY A 20 -11.90 -8.11 14.50
N LEU A 21 -10.73 -7.45 14.44
CA LEU A 21 -9.50 -7.91 15.10
C LEU A 21 -9.00 -6.90 16.15
N PRO A 22 -8.33 -7.37 17.22
CA PRO A 22 -7.70 -6.48 18.19
C PRO A 22 -6.44 -5.83 17.61
N VAL A 23 -6.02 -4.71 18.20
CA VAL A 23 -4.88 -3.87 17.73
C VAL A 23 -3.60 -4.68 17.47
N LYS A 24 -3.29 -5.67 18.31
CA LYS A 24 -2.11 -6.53 18.18
C LYS A 24 -2.07 -7.33 16.87
N ASP A 25 -3.23 -7.64 16.31
CA ASP A 25 -3.39 -8.52 15.14
C ASP A 25 -3.66 -7.70 13.86
N LEU A 26 -3.56 -6.36 13.93
CA LEU A 26 -3.83 -5.47 12.78
C LEU A 26 -2.66 -5.30 11.81
N GLY A 27 -1.60 -6.11 11.91
CA GLY A 27 -0.45 -6.05 11.00
C GLY A 27 -0.88 -6.10 9.52
N PRO A 28 -1.60 -7.16 9.08
CA PRO A 28 -2.07 -7.27 7.69
C PRO A 28 -2.99 -6.14 7.25
N ALA A 29 -3.96 -5.75 8.09
CA ALA A 29 -4.89 -4.67 7.77
C ALA A 29 -4.18 -3.31 7.65
N SER A 30 -3.18 -3.06 8.52
CA SER A 30 -2.34 -1.86 8.45
C SER A 30 -1.55 -1.82 7.16
N LEU A 31 -0.89 -2.93 6.81
CA LEU A 31 -0.08 -3.03 5.60
C LEU A 31 -0.92 -2.80 4.33
N ALA A 32 -2.11 -3.40 4.26
CA ALA A 32 -3.03 -3.21 3.15
C ALA A 32 -3.47 -1.74 3.00
N ALA A 33 -3.82 -1.07 4.10
CA ALA A 33 -4.20 0.34 4.09
C ALA A 33 -3.02 1.27 3.73
N GLU A 34 -1.81 0.95 4.19
CA GLU A 34 -0.59 1.69 3.87
C GLU A 34 -0.24 1.58 2.38
N LEU A 35 -0.28 0.37 1.80
CA LEU A 35 -0.07 0.17 0.36
C LEU A 35 -1.13 0.87 -0.48
N HIS A 36 -2.39 0.87 -0.03
CA HIS A 36 -3.47 1.58 -0.70
C HIS A 36 -3.23 3.11 -0.69
N ALA A 37 -2.79 3.66 0.44
CA ALA A 37 -2.44 5.08 0.55
C ALA A 37 -1.28 5.46 -0.40
N ILE A 38 -0.24 4.62 -0.47
CA ILE A 38 0.89 4.81 -1.40
C ILE A 38 0.42 4.75 -2.85
N GLY A 39 -0.41 3.77 -3.21
CA GLY A 39 -0.96 3.63 -4.56
C GLY A 39 -1.84 4.82 -5.00
N ASN A 40 -2.42 5.54 -4.04
CA ASN A 40 -3.21 6.75 -4.28
C ASN A 40 -2.39 8.05 -4.19
N GLY A 41 -1.07 7.97 -4.06
CA GLY A 41 -0.18 9.13 -4.11
C GLY A 41 0.11 9.79 -2.76
N ALA A 42 0.06 9.05 -1.65
CA ALA A 42 0.61 9.57 -0.39
C ALA A 42 2.14 9.76 -0.48
N ASP A 43 2.62 10.96 -0.17
CA ASP A 43 4.06 11.28 -0.16
C ASP A 43 4.78 10.66 1.05
N TYR A 44 4.10 10.56 2.18
CA TYR A 44 4.65 10.01 3.42
C TYR A 44 3.68 9.03 4.09
N VAL A 45 4.24 7.94 4.64
CA VAL A 45 3.51 6.98 5.48
C VAL A 45 4.22 6.82 6.81
N ARG A 46 3.50 7.05 7.92
CA ARG A 46 3.96 6.72 9.28
C ARG A 46 3.42 5.34 9.67
N THR A 47 4.33 4.38 9.84
CA THR A 47 4.05 2.99 10.19
C THR A 47 4.73 2.56 11.50
N HIS A 48 4.18 1.54 12.16
CA HIS A 48 4.83 0.83 13.28
C HIS A 48 5.68 -0.37 12.81
N ALA A 49 5.60 -0.76 11.53
CA ALA A 49 6.29 -1.92 10.97
C ALA A 49 7.08 -1.54 9.70
N PRO A 50 8.14 -0.72 9.81
CA PRO A 50 8.86 -0.18 8.65
C PRO A 50 9.52 -1.25 7.78
N GLY A 51 10.00 -2.35 8.37
CA GLY A 51 10.59 -3.47 7.62
C GLY A 51 9.57 -4.15 6.71
N ASP A 52 8.41 -4.50 7.26
CA ASP A 52 7.31 -5.15 6.54
C ASP A 52 6.78 -4.26 5.42
N LEU A 53 6.55 -2.97 5.72
CA LEU A 53 6.09 -2.01 4.73
C LEU A 53 7.10 -1.84 3.58
N ARG A 54 8.39 -1.71 3.89
CA ARG A 54 9.45 -1.59 2.86
C ARG A 54 9.50 -2.82 1.96
N SER A 55 9.40 -4.02 2.55
CA SER A 55 9.36 -5.28 1.80
C SER A 55 8.16 -5.32 0.86
N ALA A 56 6.97 -4.97 1.37
CA ALA A 56 5.74 -4.97 0.59
C ALA A 56 5.75 -3.93 -0.55
N ILE A 57 6.29 -2.73 -0.32
CA ILE A 57 6.46 -1.71 -1.38
C ILE A 57 7.36 -2.27 -2.48
N THR A 58 8.52 -2.84 -2.12
CA THR A 58 9.48 -3.42 -3.08
C THR A 58 8.81 -4.50 -3.94
N PHE A 59 8.03 -5.38 -3.32
CA PHE A 59 7.31 -6.42 -4.03
C PHE A 59 6.19 -5.86 -4.92
N SER A 60 5.40 -4.90 -4.43
CA SER A 60 4.34 -4.23 -5.18
C SER A 60 4.87 -3.52 -6.44
N GLU A 61 5.98 -2.79 -6.33
CA GLU A 61 6.65 -2.17 -7.48
C GLU A 61 7.13 -3.20 -8.51
N THR A 62 7.62 -4.35 -8.03
CA THR A 62 8.05 -5.45 -8.89
C THR A 62 6.86 -6.05 -9.65
N LEU A 63 5.72 -6.24 -8.99
CA LEU A 63 4.48 -6.69 -9.64
C LEU A 63 4.00 -5.69 -10.70
N ALA A 64 4.07 -4.39 -10.43
CA ALA A 64 3.69 -3.37 -11.40
C ALA A 64 4.56 -3.41 -12.67
N LYS A 65 5.87 -3.68 -12.52
CA LYS A 65 6.79 -3.87 -13.65
C LYS A 65 6.44 -5.10 -14.49
N PHE A 66 6.05 -6.21 -13.84
CA PHE A 66 5.60 -7.40 -14.59
C PHE A 66 4.32 -7.15 -15.37
N ARG A 67 3.33 -6.47 -14.76
CA ARG A 67 2.07 -6.13 -15.43
C ARG A 67 2.27 -5.25 -16.67
N SER A 68 3.16 -4.27 -16.60
CA SER A 68 3.46 -3.41 -17.75
C SER A 68 4.20 -4.11 -18.88
N ARG A 69 5.05 -5.11 -18.57
CA ARG A 69 5.69 -5.97 -19.58
C ARG A 69 4.68 -6.89 -20.26
N ASP A 70 3.84 -7.57 -19.48
CA ASP A 70 2.80 -8.46 -20.02
C ASP A 70 1.80 -7.68 -20.91
N ALA A 71 1.46 -6.44 -20.55
CA ALA A 71 0.63 -5.58 -21.40
C ALA A 71 1.30 -5.28 -22.77
N ARG A 72 2.59 -4.89 -22.74
CA ARG A 72 3.40 -4.64 -23.95
C ARG A 72 3.51 -5.87 -24.84
N ASP A 73 3.78 -7.03 -24.24
CA ASP A 73 3.96 -8.28 -24.97
C ASP A 73 2.64 -8.75 -25.62
N ARG A 74 1.48 -8.36 -25.04
CA ARG A 74 0.14 -8.64 -25.60
C ARG A 74 -0.34 -7.59 -26.61
N GLY A 75 0.43 -6.53 -26.88
CA GLY A 75 0.08 -5.49 -27.85
C GLY A 75 -1.18 -4.69 -27.47
N LEU A 76 -1.48 -4.55 -26.18
CA LEU A 76 -2.68 -3.88 -25.66
C LEU A 76 -2.48 -2.35 -25.49
N ASP A 77 -1.34 -1.84 -25.94
CA ASP A 77 -0.83 -0.47 -25.78
C ASP A 77 -1.38 0.52 -26.81
N HIS A 78 -2.21 0.04 -27.74
CA HIS A 78 -2.76 0.81 -28.85
C HIS A 78 -4.28 0.82 -28.78
N ALA A 79 -4.82 1.64 -27.87
CA ALA A 79 -6.21 2.11 -27.88
C ALA A 79 -6.28 3.51 -27.27
#